data_AF-A0A328KWF5-F1
#
_entry.id   AF-A0A328KWF5-F1
#
_cell.length_a   1.000
_cell.length_b   1.000
_cell.length_c   1.000
_cell.angle_alpha   90.00
_cell.angle_beta   90.00
_cell.angle_gamma   90.00
#
_symmetry.space_group_name_H-M   'P 1'
#
loop_
_entity.id
_entity.type
_entity.pdbx_description
1 polymer ?
#
loop_
_entity_poly.entity_id
_entity_poly.type
_entity_poly.pdbx_seq_one_letter_code
_entity_poly.pdbx_strand_id
1 'polypeptide(L)'
;MFIMQFFVVAFIEEIFFRGFMLKMLFSKGIKKSVLISSFLFGIPHLLQLIGGQSIKDTILQIIYAFLVGLVLSLLIVNKQSIIITITFHAFNNFFNFMGNVQASSLFVYIIIAILFFYTIYLWKRANKKECIRQEINIAI
;
A
#
# COMPACT_ATOMS: atom_id res chain seq x y z
N MET A 1 17.86 -16.95 2.81
CA MET A 1 17.15 -15.82 2.15
C MET A 1 17.99 -14.57 2.31
N PHE A 2 18.25 -13.82 1.25
CA PHE A 2 19.13 -12.64 1.31
C PHE A 2 18.32 -11.37 1.58
N ILE A 3 18.77 -10.51 2.49
CA ILE A 3 18.10 -9.24 2.86
C ILE A 3 17.80 -8.36 1.63
N MET A 4 18.67 -8.40 0.62
CA MET A 4 18.52 -7.69 -0.64
C MET A 4 17.18 -7.99 -1.35
N GLN A 5 16.62 -9.19 -1.18
CA GLN A 5 15.38 -9.60 -1.83
C GLN A 5 14.20 -8.71 -1.44
N PHE A 6 14.11 -8.25 -0.18
CA PHE A 6 13.00 -7.39 0.27
C PHE A 6 12.98 -6.06 -0.45
N PHE A 7 14.16 -5.49 -0.69
CA PHE A 7 14.32 -4.21 -1.35
C PHE A 7 14.07 -4.32 -2.86
N VAL A 8 14.56 -5.39 -3.49
CA VAL A 8 14.34 -5.62 -4.94
C VAL A 8 12.86 -5.89 -5.23
N VAL A 9 12.19 -6.71 -4.42
CA VAL A 9 10.75 -6.98 -4.57
C VAL A 9 9.96 -5.70 -4.39
N ALA A 10 10.22 -4.94 -3.32
CA ALA A 10 9.55 -3.65 -3.09
C ALA A 10 9.79 -2.67 -4.24
N PHE A 11 11.01 -2.61 -4.78
CA PHE A 11 11.32 -1.78 -5.94
C PHE A 11 10.48 -2.17 -7.15
N ILE A 12 10.48 -3.45 -7.55
CA ILE A 12 9.76 -3.93 -8.73
C ILE A 12 8.25 -3.68 -8.58
N GLU A 13 7.69 -4.05 -7.43
CA GLU A 13 6.27 -3.88 -7.16
C GLU A 13 5.88 -2.40 -7.16
N GLU A 14 6.64 -1.51 -6.52
CA GLU A 14 6.30 -0.09 -6.49
C GLU A 14 6.43 0.58 -7.86
N ILE A 15 7.41 0.21 -8.68
CA ILE A 15 7.51 0.69 -10.05
C ILE A 15 6.27 0.29 -10.85
N PHE A 16 5.81 -0.96 -10.74
CA PHE A 16 4.63 -1.43 -11.44
C PHE A 16 3.35 -0.79 -10.90
N PHE A 17 3.08 -0.93 -9.60
CA PHE A 17 1.82 -0.52 -8.98
C PHE A 17 1.70 1.00 -8.88
N ARG A 18 2.73 1.71 -8.40
CA ARG A 18 2.67 3.16 -8.12
C ARG A 18 3.26 3.99 -9.24
N GLY A 19 4.29 3.46 -9.92
CA GLY A 19 4.93 4.10 -11.05
C GLY A 19 4.08 4.08 -12.32
N PHE A 20 3.44 2.95 -12.62
CA PHE A 20 2.67 2.73 -13.85
C PHE A 20 1.15 2.61 -13.61
N MET A 21 0.70 1.56 -12.92
CA MET A 21 -0.72 1.20 -12.87
C MET A 21 -1.60 2.27 -12.20
N LEU A 22 -1.19 2.78 -11.04
CA LEU A 22 -1.92 3.85 -10.34
C LEU A 22 -2.08 5.09 -11.21
N LYS A 23 -1.01 5.48 -11.93
CA LYS A 23 -1.02 6.65 -12.81
C LYS A 23 -1.94 6.46 -14.01
N MET A 24 -1.92 5.29 -14.63
CA MET A 24 -2.83 4.94 -15.72
C MET A 24 -4.30 5.04 -15.27
N LEU A 25 -4.58 4.60 -14.04
CA LEU A 25 -5.92 4.64 -13.47
C LEU A 25 -6.38 6.05 -13.05
N PHE A 26 -5.52 7.08 -13.02
CA PHE A 26 -5.94 8.45 -12.66
C PHE A 26 -6.97 9.04 -13.62
N SER A 27 -6.99 8.58 -14.87
CA SER A 27 -8.06 8.90 -15.84
C SER A 27 -9.47 8.50 -15.35
N LYS A 28 -9.58 7.54 -14.43
CA LYS A 28 -10.85 7.08 -13.85
C LYS A 28 -11.23 7.81 -12.55
N GLY A 29 -10.44 8.80 -12.13
CA GLY A 29 -10.62 9.56 -10.89
C GLY A 29 -9.87 8.95 -9.70
N ILE A 30 -9.28 9.83 -8.88
CA ILE A 30 -8.30 9.50 -7.84
C ILE A 30 -8.79 8.43 -6.87
N LYS A 31 -10.05 8.53 -6.40
CA LYS A 31 -10.64 7.53 -5.49
C LYS A 31 -10.67 6.13 -6.12
N LYS A 32 -11.10 6.01 -7.38
CA LYS A 32 -11.14 4.71 -8.08
C LYS A 32 -9.73 4.20 -8.33
N SER A 33 -8.79 5.07 -8.70
CA SER A 33 -7.39 4.69 -8.95
C SER A 33 -6.74 4.07 -7.71
N VAL A 34 -6.89 4.73 -6.55
CA VAL A 34 -6.36 4.24 -5.28
C VAL A 34 -6.98 2.90 -4.90
N LEU A 35 -8.31 2.77 -4.95
CA LEU A 35 -9.00 1.53 -4.56
C LEU A 35 -8.64 0.35 -5.47
N ILE A 36 -8.71 0.55 -6.79
CA ILE A 36 -8.45 -0.52 -7.77
C ILE A 36 -6.97 -0.94 -7.69
N SER A 37 -6.04 0.03 -7.68
CA SER A 37 -4.61 -0.29 -7.61
C SER A 37 -4.25 -1.05 -6.33
N SER A 38 -4.84 -0.67 -5.20
CA SER A 38 -4.58 -1.32 -3.92
C SER A 38 -5.21 -2.71 -3.82
N PHE A 39 -6.38 -2.90 -4.43
CA PHE A 39 -7.02 -4.21 -4.52
C PHE A 39 -6.18 -5.18 -5.36
N LEU A 40 -5.76 -4.75 -6.55
CA LEU A 40 -4.90 -5.54 -7.43
C LEU A 40 -3.54 -5.86 -6.79
N PHE A 41 -3.03 -4.99 -5.92
CA PHE A 41 -1.80 -5.22 -5.15
C PHE A 41 -1.93 -6.37 -4.14
N GLY A 42 -3.14 -6.63 -3.62
CA GLY A 42 -3.39 -7.78 -2.76
C GLY A 42 -3.41 -9.12 -3.50
N ILE A 43 -3.87 -9.15 -4.76
CA ILE A 43 -4.13 -10.37 -5.52
C ILE A 43 -2.92 -11.33 -5.64
N PRO A 44 -1.69 -10.87 -5.92
CA PRO A 44 -0.53 -11.75 -6.02
C PRO A 44 -0.30 -12.63 -4.78
N HIS A 45 -0.78 -12.20 -3.62
CA HIS A 45 -0.66 -12.94 -2.36
C HIS A 45 -1.52 -14.21 -2.32
N LEU A 46 -2.42 -14.44 -3.29
CA LEU A 46 -3.12 -15.72 -3.44
C LEU A 46 -2.16 -16.87 -3.82
N LEU A 47 -1.01 -16.57 -4.42
CA LEU A 47 -0.02 -17.58 -4.82
C LEU A 47 0.57 -18.31 -3.61
N GLN A 48 0.46 -17.75 -2.42
CA GLN A 48 0.97 -18.29 -1.18
C GLN A 48 0.20 -19.55 -0.75
N LEU A 49 -1.05 -19.71 -1.19
CA LEU A 49 -1.79 -20.96 -1.05
C LEU A 49 -1.08 -22.11 -1.75
N ILE A 50 -0.51 -21.85 -2.93
CA ILE A 50 0.28 -22.84 -3.68
C ILE A 50 1.57 -23.17 -2.91
N GLY A 51 2.12 -22.19 -2.19
CA GLY A 51 3.26 -22.36 -1.28
C GLY A 51 2.92 -23.04 0.05
N GLY A 52 1.68 -23.46 0.28
CA GLY A 52 1.25 -24.18 1.49
C GLY A 52 0.77 -23.30 2.65
N GLN A 53 0.61 -21.99 2.45
CA GLN A 53 0.02 -21.10 3.47
C GLN A 53 -1.46 -21.43 3.70
N SER A 54 -1.94 -21.30 4.94
CA SER A 54 -3.35 -21.54 5.26
C SER A 54 -4.26 -20.51 4.59
N ILE A 55 -5.51 -20.90 4.31
CA ILE A 55 -6.54 -20.00 3.76
C ILE A 55 -6.75 -18.79 4.66
N LYS A 56 -6.81 -19.02 5.99
CA LYS A 56 -7.01 -17.95 6.98
C LYS A 56 -5.88 -16.93 6.93
N ASP A 57 -4.63 -17.39 6.93
CA ASP A 57 -3.46 -16.50 6.92
C ASP A 57 -3.33 -15.79 5.58
N THR A 58 -3.69 -16.45 4.47
CA THR A 58 -3.72 -15.83 3.14
C THR A 58 -4.75 -14.71 3.07
N ILE A 59 -5.97 -14.93 3.58
CA ILE A 59 -6.99 -13.87 3.63
C ILE A 59 -6.50 -12.69 4.46
N LEU A 60 -5.91 -12.95 5.62
CA LEU A 60 -5.36 -11.90 6.48
C LEU A 60 -4.24 -11.12 5.78
N GLN A 61 -3.36 -11.82 5.06
CA GLN A 61 -2.30 -11.21 4.27
C GLN A 61 -2.82 -10.37 3.12
N ILE A 62 -3.91 -10.79 2.44
CA ILE A 62 -4.54 -10.00 1.37
C ILE A 62 -5.16 -8.72 1.95
N ILE A 63 -5.85 -8.79 3.08
CA ILE A 63 -6.42 -7.61 3.76
C ILE A 63 -5.29 -6.65 4.17
N TYR A 64 -4.22 -7.19 4.73
CA TYR A 64 -3.04 -6.42 5.11
C TYR A 64 -2.37 -5.76 3.89
N ALA A 65 -2.13 -6.52 2.83
CA ALA A 65 -1.56 -6.03 1.58
C ALA A 65 -2.46 -4.96 0.95
N PHE A 66 -3.78 -5.10 1.01
CA PHE A 66 -4.72 -4.07 0.56
C PHE A 66 -4.56 -2.77 1.35
N LEU A 67 -4.43 -2.82 2.68
CA LEU A 67 -4.24 -1.62 3.52
C LEU A 67 -2.88 -0.94 3.25
N VAL A 68 -1.79 -1.70 3.18
CA VAL A 68 -0.48 -1.20 2.71
C VAL A 68 -0.65 -0.60 1.31
N GLY A 69 -1.42 -1.29 0.47
CA GLY A 69 -1.93 -0.89 -0.82
C GLY A 69 -2.38 0.57 -0.86
N LEU A 70 -3.36 0.87 0.00
CA LEU A 70 -4.00 2.17 0.13
C LEU A 70 -3.01 3.24 0.59
N VAL A 71 -2.23 2.95 1.63
CA VAL A 71 -1.22 3.87 2.18
C VAL A 71 -0.25 4.32 1.08
N LEU A 72 0.38 3.36 0.39
CA LEU A 72 1.37 3.63 -0.65
C LEU A 72 0.76 4.43 -1.83
N SER A 73 -0.45 4.08 -2.24
CA SER A 73 -1.16 4.83 -3.29
C SER A 73 -1.47 6.26 -2.86
N LEU A 74 -1.91 6.46 -1.62
CA LEU A 74 -2.22 7.77 -1.07
C LEU A 74 -0.99 8.62 -0.83
N LEU A 75 0.18 8.04 -0.55
CA LEU A 75 1.44 8.78 -0.50
C LEU A 75 1.74 9.43 -1.85
N ILE A 76 1.60 8.70 -2.96
CA ILE A 76 1.75 9.24 -4.32
C ILE A 76 0.71 10.34 -4.61
N VAL A 77 -0.56 10.11 -4.28
CA VAL A 77 -1.62 11.13 -4.44
C VAL A 77 -1.29 12.39 -3.64
N ASN A 78 -0.72 12.23 -2.44
CA ASN A 78 -0.26 13.32 -1.59
C ASN A 78 1.08 13.95 -2.04
N LYS A 79 1.56 13.63 -3.25
CA LYS A 79 2.77 14.16 -3.90
C LYS A 79 4.08 13.74 -3.23
N GLN A 80 4.10 12.61 -2.53
CA GLN A 80 5.35 12.00 -2.10
C GLN A 80 6.07 11.34 -3.28
N SER A 81 7.39 11.19 -3.17
CA SER A 81 8.19 10.52 -4.20
C SER A 81 7.98 9.00 -4.16
N ILE A 82 8.22 8.34 -5.30
CA ILE A 82 8.19 6.87 -5.37
C ILE A 82 9.29 6.22 -4.52
N ILE A 83 10.39 6.94 -4.27
CA ILE A 83 11.46 6.47 -3.38
C ILE A 83 10.93 6.26 -1.96
N ILE A 84 10.04 7.14 -1.48
CA ILE A 84 9.40 6.97 -0.17
C ILE A 84 8.53 5.72 -0.14
N THR A 85 7.80 5.42 -1.21
CA THR A 85 6.93 4.24 -1.26
C THR A 85 7.74 2.94 -1.36
N ILE A 86 8.82 2.94 -2.15
CA ILE A 86 9.79 1.83 -2.22
C ILE A 86 10.40 1.56 -0.85
N THR A 87 10.89 2.59 -0.17
CA THR A 87 11.53 2.46 1.14
C THR A 87 10.52 1.96 2.18
N PHE A 88 9.31 2.53 2.22
CA PHE A 88 8.25 2.07 3.12
C PHE A 88 7.96 0.58 2.91
N HIS A 89 7.77 0.17 1.66
CA HIS A 89 7.42 -1.20 1.32
C HIS A 89 8.57 -2.17 1.61
N ALA A 90 9.82 -1.79 1.31
CA ALA A 90 10.98 -2.61 1.63
C ALA A 90 11.12 -2.87 3.14
N PHE A 91 10.95 -1.83 3.97
CA PHE A 91 10.93 -1.97 5.42
C PHE A 91 9.74 -2.80 5.91
N ASN A 92 8.57 -2.62 5.31
CA ASN A 92 7.39 -3.43 5.61
C ASN A 92 7.67 -4.93 5.38
N ASN A 93 8.31 -5.28 4.26
CA ASN A 93 8.68 -6.67 3.95
C ASN A 93 9.75 -7.20 4.91
N PHE A 94 10.77 -6.38 5.21
CA PHE A 94 11.81 -6.73 6.17
C PHE A 94 11.25 -6.99 7.58
N PHE A 95 10.39 -6.11 8.09
CA PHE A 95 9.80 -6.28 9.43
C PHE A 95 8.81 -7.44 9.50
N ASN A 96 8.00 -7.68 8.46
CA ASN A 96 7.13 -8.86 8.42
C ASN A 96 7.96 -10.15 8.46
N PHE A 97 9.07 -10.20 7.71
CA PHE A 97 9.96 -11.35 7.77
C PHE A 97 10.60 -11.54 9.15
N MET A 98 11.06 -10.45 9.78
CA MET A 98 11.69 -10.53 11.11
C MET A 98 10.69 -10.84 12.23
N GLY A 99 9.44 -10.37 12.11
CA GLY A 99 8.38 -10.59 13.10
C GLY A 99 7.82 -12.01 13.11
N ASN A 100 7.95 -12.76 12.01
CA ASN A 100 7.40 -14.11 11.89
C ASN A 100 8.04 -15.17 12.81
N VAL A 101 9.10 -14.82 13.55
CA VAL A 101 9.78 -15.76 14.46
C VAL A 101 9.14 -15.77 15.86
N GLN A 102 8.35 -14.75 16.25
CA GLN A 102 7.81 -14.61 17.62
C GLN A 102 6.63 -13.62 17.82
N ALA A 103 6.10 -13.00 16.77
CA ALA A 103 5.06 -11.98 16.92
C ALA A 103 3.73 -12.57 17.46
N SER A 104 3.20 -11.97 18.53
CA SER A 104 1.87 -12.31 19.04
C SER A 104 0.79 -11.87 18.03
N SER A 105 -0.35 -12.58 18.02
CA SER A 105 -1.51 -12.22 17.20
C SER A 105 -1.98 -10.78 17.43
N LEU A 106 -1.82 -10.28 18.67
CA LEU A 106 -2.10 -8.89 19.04
C LEU A 106 -1.32 -7.88 18.19
N PHE A 107 -0.04 -8.15 17.91
CA PHE A 107 0.81 -7.24 17.16
C PHE A 107 0.33 -7.02 15.72
N VAL A 108 -0.15 -8.08 15.07
CA VAL A 108 -0.72 -8.02 13.71
C VAL A 108 -1.95 -7.12 13.68
N TYR A 109 -2.87 -7.26 14.64
CA TYR A 109 -4.07 -6.42 14.73
C TYR A 109 -3.74 -4.95 15.01
N ILE A 110 -2.73 -4.67 15.82
CA ILE A 110 -2.27 -3.31 16.08
C ILE A 110 -1.73 -2.66 14.80
N ILE A 111 -0.92 -3.36 14.01
CA ILE A 111 -0.41 -2.81 12.74
C ILE A 111 -1.56 -2.55 11.76
N ILE A 112 -2.51 -3.48 11.65
CA ILE A 112 -3.70 -3.28 10.82
C ILE A 112 -4.46 -2.01 11.24
N ALA A 113 -4.67 -1.80 12.54
CA ALA A 113 -5.31 -0.61 13.06
C ALA A 113 -4.52 0.66 12.71
N ILE A 114 -3.19 0.66 12.88
CA ILE A 114 -2.32 1.79 12.53
C ILE A 114 -2.44 2.12 11.03
N LEU A 115 -2.35 1.12 10.15
CA LEU A 115 -2.48 1.30 8.70
C LEU A 115 -3.86 1.84 8.31
N PHE A 116 -4.91 1.36 8.98
CA PHE A 116 -6.28 1.83 8.76
C PHE A 116 -6.44 3.32 9.12
N PHE A 117 -6.01 3.72 10.32
CA PHE A 117 -6.06 5.12 10.74
C PHE A 117 -5.17 6.01 9.88
N TYR A 118 -3.99 5.52 9.48
CA TYR A 118 -3.09 6.28 8.61
C TYR A 118 -3.68 6.46 7.20
N THR A 119 -4.37 5.44 6.68
CA THR A 119 -5.15 5.54 5.43
C THR A 119 -6.20 6.64 5.54
N ILE A 120 -6.99 6.68 6.62
CA ILE A 120 -8.00 7.72 6.84
C ILE A 120 -7.34 9.11 6.87
N TYR A 121 -6.22 9.26 7.59
CA TYR A 121 -5.48 10.51 7.67
C TYR A 121 -5.01 10.98 6.29
N LEU A 122 -4.35 10.10 5.52
CA LEU A 122 -3.84 10.44 4.19
C LEU A 122 -4.98 10.75 3.20
N TRP A 123 -6.13 10.08 3.34
CA TRP A 123 -7.32 10.34 2.53
C TRP A 123 -7.89 11.73 2.81
N LYS A 124 -8.05 12.10 4.08
CA LYS A 124 -8.49 13.45 4.48
C LYS A 124 -7.53 14.51 3.95
N ARG A 125 -6.22 14.25 4.03
CA ARG A 125 -5.19 15.16 3.51
C ARG A 125 -5.26 15.30 1.98
N ALA A 126 -5.49 14.21 1.25
CA ALA A 126 -5.65 14.22 -0.20
C ALA A 126 -6.88 15.05 -0.63
N ASN A 127 -8.04 14.79 -0.03
CA ASN A 127 -9.27 15.51 -0.33
C ASN A 127 -9.16 17.01 -0.05
N LYS A 128 -8.50 17.40 1.07
CA LYS A 128 -8.27 18.81 1.39
C LYS A 128 -7.44 19.51 0.31
N LYS A 129 -6.40 18.85 -0.21
CA LYS A 129 -5.57 19.41 -1.30
C LYS A 129 -6.33 19.53 -2.62
N GLU A 130 -7.21 18.59 -2.93
CA GLU A 130 -8.07 18.68 -4.12
C GLU A 130 -9.06 19.85 -4.02
N CYS A 131 -9.69 20.02 -2.86
CA CYS A 131 -10.60 21.14 -2.59
C CYS A 131 -9.90 22.51 -2.76
N ILE A 132 -8.73 22.70 -2.14
CA ILE A 132 -7.94 23.95 -2.27
C ILE A 132 -7.57 24.20 -3.74
N ARG A 133 -7.20 23.16 -4.50
CA ARG A 133 -6.86 23.31 -5.92
C ARG A 133 -8.05 23.74 -6.77
N GLN A 134 -9.25 23.23 -6.47
CA GLN A 134 -10.47 23.62 -7.17
C GLN A 134 -10.84 25.08 -6.86
N GLU A 135 -10.74 25.52 -5.61
CA GLU A 135 -10.99 26.91 -5.22
C GLU A 135 -10.06 27.90 -5.95
N ILE A 136 -8.75 27.62 -6.01
CA ILE A 136 -7.78 28.47 -6.73
C ILE A 136 -8.11 28.55 -8.23
N ASN A 137 -8.49 27.44 -8.86
CA ASN A 137 -8.81 27.41 -10.29
C ASN A 137 -10.12 28.15 -10.64
N ILE A 138 -11.02 28.37 -9.69
CA ILE A 138 -12.26 29.15 -9.88
C ILE A 138 -11.99 30.66 -9.68
N ALA A 139 -10.97 31.00 -8.89
CA ALA A 139 -10.64 32.38 -8.52
C ALA A 139 -9.75 33.13 -9.54
N ILE A 140 -9.27 32.45 -10.59
CA ILE A 140 -8.45 33.00 -11.70
C ILE A 140 -9.30 33.00 -12.97
#